data_AF-A0A535HFF6-F1
#
_entry.id   AF-A0A535HFF6-F1
#
_cell.length_a   1.000
_cell.length_b   1.000
_cell.length_c   1.000
_cell.angle_alpha   90.00
_cell.angle_beta   90.00
_cell.angle_gamma   90.00
#
_symmetry.space_group_name_H-M   'P 1'
#
loop_
_entity.id
_entity.type
_entity.pdbx_description
1 polymer ?
#
loop_
_entity_poly.entity_id
_entity_poly.type
_entity_poly.pdbx_seq_one_letter_code
_entity_poly.pdbx_strand_id
1 'polypeptide(L)'
;MSLTMFKQPTAVIPIAMSFAALAVVVGHIAVSGVARQVDEGTAAHLWQLLMAGQIPVIALFAVMWLPRTPRQALFVLAAQLAAGIAAAAPVFLLNW
;
A
#
# COMPACT_ATOMS: atom_id res chain seq x y z
N MET A 1 -11.24 -17.23 13.15
CA MET A 1 -9.97 -16.47 13.09
C MET A 1 -10.16 -15.19 13.89
N SER A 2 -9.36 -14.91 14.93
CA SER A 2 -9.55 -13.70 15.74
C SER A 2 -9.05 -12.47 14.97
N LEU A 3 -9.88 -11.44 14.80
CA LEU A 3 -9.56 -10.18 14.10
C LEU A 3 -8.74 -9.20 14.98
N THR A 4 -8.29 -9.63 16.15
CA THR A 4 -7.62 -8.79 17.16
C THR A 4 -6.37 -8.07 16.65
N MET A 5 -5.68 -8.64 15.65
CA MET A 5 -4.49 -8.02 15.05
C MET A 5 -4.79 -6.77 14.23
N PHE A 6 -5.98 -6.65 13.63
CA PHE A 6 -6.40 -5.45 12.91
C PHE A 6 -6.68 -4.26 13.83
N LYS A 7 -6.63 -4.43 15.16
CA LYS A 7 -6.64 -3.32 16.11
C LYS A 7 -5.27 -2.64 16.24
N GLN A 8 -4.20 -3.29 15.77
CA GLN A 8 -2.86 -2.72 15.82
C GLN A 8 -2.71 -1.68 14.71
N PRO A 9 -2.30 -0.44 15.02
CA PRO A 9 -2.13 0.59 14.00
C PRO A 9 -1.17 0.15 12.88
N THR A 10 -0.08 -0.55 13.23
CA THR A 10 0.90 -1.06 12.29
C THR A 10 0.38 -2.17 11.36
N ALA A 11 -0.79 -2.77 11.68
CA ALA A 11 -1.50 -3.67 10.77
C ALA A 11 -2.30 -2.90 9.70
N VAL A 12 -2.96 -1.82 10.11
CA VAL A 12 -3.95 -1.09 9.27
C VAL A 12 -3.31 0.06 8.48
N ILE A 13 -2.32 0.75 9.04
CA ILE A 13 -1.65 1.90 8.40
C ILE A 13 -1.15 1.54 6.99
N PRO A 14 -0.42 0.43 6.75
CA PRO A 14 0.02 0.08 5.39
C PRO A 14 -1.14 -0.16 4.41
N ILE A 15 -2.23 -0.79 4.89
CA ILE A 15 -3.42 -1.02 4.06
C ILE A 15 -4.06 0.32 3.66
N ALA A 16 -4.21 1.25 4.62
CA ALA A 16 -4.73 2.58 4.35
C ALA A 16 -3.83 3.38 3.39
N MET A 17 -2.50 3.29 3.55
CA MET A 17 -1.54 3.92 2.64
C MET A 17 -1.64 3.36 1.22
N SER A 18 -1.81 2.04 1.07
CA SER A 18 -2.03 1.42 -0.24
C SER A 18 -3.33 1.87 -0.89
N PHE A 19 -4.44 1.97 -0.15
CA PHE A 19 -5.69 2.52 -0.69
C PHE A 19 -5.59 4.00 -1.05
N ALA A 20 -4.87 4.81 -0.25
CA ALA A 20 -4.60 6.20 -0.58
C ALA A 20 -3.77 6.31 -1.87
N ALA A 21 -2.74 5.47 -2.02
CA ALA A 21 -1.93 5.41 -3.22
C ALA A 21 -2.77 5.03 -4.45
N LEU A 22 -3.63 4.01 -4.34
CA LEU A 22 -4.56 3.64 -5.40
C LEU A 22 -5.51 4.80 -5.78
N ALA A 23 -6.04 5.51 -4.79
CA ALA A 23 -6.92 6.66 -5.02
C ALA A 23 -6.20 7.80 -5.74
N VAL A 24 -4.92 8.04 -5.44
CA VAL A 24 -4.09 9.02 -6.17
C VAL A 24 -3.99 8.64 -7.65
N VAL A 25 -3.67 7.37 -7.95
CA VAL A 25 -3.52 6.93 -9.35
C VAL A 25 -4.84 7.00 -10.10
N VAL A 26 -5.90 6.41 -9.55
CA VAL A 26 -7.22 6.39 -10.18
C VAL A 26 -7.78 7.81 -10.34
N GLY A 27 -7.62 8.66 -9.34
CA GLY A 27 -8.04 10.06 -9.40
C GLY A 27 -7.28 10.84 -10.47
N HIS A 28 -5.96 10.63 -10.58
CA HIS A 28 -5.16 11.27 -11.62
C HIS A 28 -5.60 10.80 -13.02
N ILE A 29 -5.78 9.50 -13.22
CA ILE A 29 -6.23 8.94 -14.50
C ILE A 29 -7.62 9.45 -14.88
N ALA A 30 -8.54 9.53 -13.91
CA ALA A 30 -9.91 9.99 -14.16
C ALA A 30 -9.98 11.46 -14.58
N VAL A 31 -9.08 12.30 -14.07
CA VAL A 31 -9.07 13.75 -14.36
C VAL A 31 -8.20 14.09 -15.57
N SER A 32 -7.02 13.48 -15.67
CA SER A 32 -5.97 13.86 -16.64
C SER A 32 -5.81 12.85 -17.78
N GLY A 33 -6.42 11.67 -17.68
CA GLY A 33 -6.18 10.55 -18.59
C GLY A 33 -4.86 9.81 -18.30
N VAL A 34 -4.51 8.86 -19.17
CA VAL A 34 -3.29 8.03 -19.08
C VAL A 34 -2.15 8.62 -19.94
N ALA A 35 -2.27 9.86 -20.39
CA ALA A 35 -1.26 10.47 -21.24
C ALA A 35 0.05 10.67 -20.45
N ARG A 36 1.16 10.20 -21.02
CA ARG A 36 2.49 10.28 -20.40
C ARG A 36 2.87 11.74 -20.18
N GLN A 37 3.08 12.13 -18.92
CA GLN A 37 3.60 13.45 -18.58
C GLN A 37 5.12 13.48 -18.79
N VAL A 38 5.64 14.65 -19.17
CA VAL A 38 7.09 14.87 -19.39
C VAL A 38 7.87 14.89 -18.07
N ASP A 39 7.16 15.11 -16.96
CA ASP A 39 7.65 15.06 -15.58
C ASP A 39 6.88 13.96 -14.83
N GLU A 40 7.52 13.30 -13.85
CA GLU A 40 6.88 12.31 -12.98
C GLU A 40 5.68 12.92 -12.23
N GLY A 41 5.68 14.25 -12.01
CA GLY A 41 4.53 14.98 -11.50
C GLY A 41 4.24 14.69 -10.03
N THR A 42 3.46 15.57 -9.38
CA THR A 42 3.18 15.47 -7.94
C THR A 42 2.49 14.17 -7.55
N ALA A 43 1.65 13.62 -8.44
CA ALA A 43 0.90 12.40 -8.17
C ALA A 43 1.82 11.16 -8.09
N ALA A 44 2.83 11.03 -8.96
CA ALA A 44 3.78 9.93 -8.89
C ALA A 44 4.64 10.01 -7.63
N HIS A 45 5.14 11.20 -7.28
CA HIS A 45 5.92 11.41 -6.06
C HIS A 45 5.11 11.08 -4.80
N LEU A 46 3.83 11.47 -4.76
CA LEU A 46 2.95 11.13 -3.65
C LEU A 46 2.70 9.62 -3.57
N TRP A 47 2.48 8.96 -4.70
CA TRP A 47 2.37 7.51 -4.76
C TRP A 47 3.66 6.82 -4.28
N GLN A 48 4.83 7.26 -4.73
CA GLN A 48 6.13 6.76 -4.30
C GLN A 48 6.32 6.91 -2.79
N LEU A 49 5.98 8.07 -2.22
CA LEU A 49 6.08 8.32 -0.78
C LEU A 49 5.17 7.38 0.02
N LEU A 50 3.94 7.17 -0.44
CA LEU A 50 3.00 6.25 0.19
C LEU A 50 3.49 4.79 0.09
N MET A 51 3.99 4.38 -1.07
CA MET A 51 4.44 3.00 -1.30
C MET A 51 5.77 2.69 -0.62
N ALA A 52 6.73 3.61 -0.64
CA ALA A 52 8.00 3.45 0.06
C ALA A 52 7.82 3.62 1.57
N GLY A 53 7.00 4.58 2.00
CA GLY A 53 6.78 4.90 3.41
C GLY A 53 6.09 3.79 4.19
N GLN A 54 5.27 2.95 3.55
CA GLN A 54 4.65 1.82 4.24
C GLN A 54 5.61 0.66 4.53
N ILE A 55 6.72 0.53 3.78
CA ILE A 55 7.70 -0.55 3.97
C ILE A 55 8.26 -0.61 5.41
N PRO A 56 8.77 0.48 6.01
CA PRO A 56 9.26 0.43 7.39
C PRO A 56 8.16 0.08 8.40
N VAL A 57 6.90 0.46 8.15
CA VAL A 57 5.77 0.12 9.03
C VAL A 57 5.44 -1.38 8.94
N ILE A 58 5.42 -1.94 7.72
CA ILE A 58 5.26 -3.39 7.49
C ILE A 58 6.39 -4.16 8.16
N ALA A 59 7.64 -3.70 8.02
CA ALA A 59 8.80 -4.33 8.66
C ALA A 59 8.69 -4.32 10.18
N LEU A 60 8.31 -3.18 10.77
CA LEU A 60 8.06 -3.06 12.21
C LEU A 60 6.96 -4.03 12.67
N PHE A 61 5.86 -4.11 11.93
CA PHE A 61 4.79 -5.08 12.22
C PHE A 61 5.31 -6.53 12.20
N ALA A 62 6.07 -6.91 11.17
CA ALA A 62 6.62 -8.25 11.03
C ALA A 62 7.54 -8.60 12.20
N VAL A 63 8.48 -7.72 12.56
CA VAL A 63 9.42 -7.94 13.68
C VAL A 63 8.67 -8.10 15.01
N MET A 64 7.64 -7.28 15.24
CA MET A 64 6.90 -7.31 16.50
C MET A 64 5.98 -8.55 16.61
N TRP A 65 5.34 -8.99 15.53
CA TRP A 65 4.19 -9.90 15.63
C TRP A 65 4.42 -11.28 15.03
N LEU A 66 5.36 -11.43 14.11
CA LEU A 66 5.67 -12.73 13.50
C LEU A 66 6.23 -13.74 14.51
N PRO A 67 7.13 -13.37 15.46
CA PRO A 67 7.62 -14.31 16.48
C PRO A 67 6.56 -14.70 17.52
N ARG A 68 5.60 -13.80 17.80
CA ARG A 68 4.61 -13.98 18.87
C ARG A 68 3.37 -14.74 18.40
N THR A 69 2.91 -14.44 17.19
CA THR A 69 1.60 -14.87 16.67
C THR A 69 1.67 -15.12 15.15
N PRO A 70 2.52 -16.06 14.68
CA PRO A 70 2.93 -16.17 13.28
C PRO A 70 1.74 -16.36 12.33
N ARG A 71 0.79 -17.23 12.68
CA ARG A 71 -0.37 -17.51 11.82
C ARG A 71 -1.21 -16.26 11.55
N GLN A 72 -1.50 -15.48 12.59
CA GLN A 72 -2.29 -14.26 12.44
C GLN A 72 -1.47 -13.15 11.76
N ALA A 73 -0.16 -13.06 12.06
CA ALA A 73 0.73 -12.08 11.45
C ALA A 73 0.83 -12.30 9.94
N LEU A 74 0.92 -13.56 9.49
CA LEU A 74 0.92 -13.92 8.08
C LEU A 74 -0.36 -13.49 7.36
N PHE A 75 -1.53 -13.61 8.00
CA PHE A 75 -2.78 -13.10 7.40
C PHE A 75 -2.77 -11.58 7.21
N VAL A 76 -2.25 -10.83 8.18
CA VAL A 76 -2.12 -9.37 8.05
C VAL A 76 -1.10 -9.02 6.97
N LEU A 77 0.06 -9.67 6.95
CA LEU A 77 1.09 -9.46 5.92
C LEU A 77 0.56 -9.79 4.52
N ALA A 78 -0.23 -10.85 4.37
CA ALA A 78 -0.89 -11.19 3.11
C ALA A 78 -1.89 -10.10 2.68
N ALA A 79 -2.67 -9.55 3.62
CA ALA A 79 -3.58 -8.44 3.33
C ALA A 79 -2.84 -7.16 2.93
N GLN A 80 -1.74 -6.83 3.62
CA GLN A 80 -0.86 -5.71 3.29
C GLN A 80 -0.24 -5.88 1.89
N LEU A 81 0.24 -7.08 1.58
CA LEU A 81 0.79 -7.41 0.26
C LEU A 81 -0.28 -7.29 -0.84
N ALA A 82 -1.47 -7.85 -0.62
CA ALA A 82 -2.56 -7.76 -1.58
C ALA A 82 -2.97 -6.30 -1.85
N ALA A 83 -3.05 -5.47 -0.80
CA ALA A 83 -3.33 -4.05 -0.92
C ALA A 83 -2.22 -3.31 -1.69
N GLY A 84 -0.94 -3.61 -1.39
CA GLY A 84 0.20 -3.03 -2.09
C GLY A 84 0.23 -3.40 -3.58
N ILE A 85 -0.06 -4.67 -3.92
CA ILE A 85 -0.19 -5.12 -5.31
C ILE A 85 -1.34 -4.39 -6.00
N ALA A 86 -2.50 -4.28 -5.36
CA ALA A 86 -3.64 -3.56 -5.92
C ALA A 86 -3.33 -2.08 -6.19
N ALA A 87 -2.57 -1.43 -5.30
CA ALA A 87 -2.13 -0.04 -5.47
C ALA A 87 -1.08 0.15 -6.57
N ALA A 88 -0.27 -0.88 -6.83
CA ALA A 88 0.78 -0.86 -7.84
C ALA A 88 0.31 -1.31 -9.24
N ALA A 89 -0.75 -2.12 -9.31
CA ALA A 89 -1.24 -2.67 -10.56
C ALA A 89 -1.53 -1.59 -11.63
N PRO A 90 -2.19 -0.46 -11.34
CA PRO A 90 -2.46 0.54 -12.36
C PRO A 90 -1.18 1.19 -12.90
N VAL A 91 -0.17 1.41 -12.06
CA VAL A 91 1.13 1.98 -12.45
C VAL A 91 1.81 1.10 -13.50
N PHE A 92 1.90 -0.20 -13.21
CA PHE A 92 2.60 -1.14 -14.08
C PHE A 92 1.78 -1.59 -15.31
N LEU A 93 0.45 -1.70 -15.18
CA LEU A 93 -0.41 -2.18 -16.27
C LEU A 93 -0.82 -1.08 -17.24
N LEU A 94 -0.97 0.14 -16.76
CA LEU A 94 -1.44 1.27 -17.58
C LEU A 94 -0.30 2.18 -18.04
N ASN A 95 0.95 1.89 -17.65
CA ASN A 95 2.12 2.74 -17.90
C ASN A 95 1.86 4.20 -17.51
N TRP A 96 1.19 4.37 -16.37
CA TRP A 96 1.03 5.67 -15.73
C TRP A 96 2.39 6.19 -15.25
#